data_AF-A0A0W1KJH1-F1
#
_entry.id   AF-A0A0W1KJH1-F1
#
_cell.length_a   1.000
_cell.length_b   1.000
_cell.length_c   1.000
_cell.angle_alpha   90.00
_cell.angle_beta   90.00
_cell.angle_gamma   90.00
#
_symmetry.space_group_name_H-M   'P 1'
#
loop_
_entity.id
_entity.type
_entity.pdbx_description
1 polymer ?
#
loop_
_entity_poly.entity_id
_entity_poly.type
_entity_poly.pdbx_seq_one_letter_code
_entity_poly.pdbx_strand_id
1 'polypeptide(L)'
;MNIDWNALKELAIEAMHSAYAPYSGYPVGAAGVTTDGRYVSGCNVENASYGLGTCAENGMVSALVRSGGGQLAAVWCVKGDGETAVPCGRCRQLLYEFGGPELLVYMPKTGPQPMTYVLPEAFGPRDLTAYGSEDSVDMAKTVFKD
;
A
#
# COMPACT_ATOMS: atom_id res chain seq x y z
N MET A 1 6.32 -17.31 -1.50
CA MET A 1 6.63 -16.67 -2.81
C MET A 1 8.05 -16.12 -2.75
N ASN A 2 8.84 -16.25 -3.81
CA ASN A 2 10.12 -15.52 -3.93
C ASN A 2 9.83 -14.13 -4.51
N ILE A 3 10.18 -13.06 -3.80
CA ILE A 3 9.88 -11.69 -4.21
C ILE A 3 11.08 -11.10 -4.95
N ASP A 4 10.88 -10.64 -6.18
CA ASP A 4 11.86 -9.82 -6.89
C ASP A 4 11.74 -8.36 -6.44
N TRP A 5 12.56 -8.02 -5.45
CA TRP A 5 12.60 -6.69 -4.87
C TRP A 5 13.14 -5.62 -5.83
N ASN A 6 14.04 -5.97 -6.75
CA ASN A 6 14.58 -5.01 -7.71
C ASN A 6 13.50 -4.63 -8.74
N ALA A 7 12.76 -5.62 -9.26
CA ALA A 7 11.64 -5.37 -10.15
C ALA A 7 10.55 -4.50 -9.49
N LEU A 8 10.26 -4.72 -8.19
CA LEU A 8 9.35 -3.85 -7.43
C LEU A 8 9.87 -2.41 -7.34
N LYS A 9 11.16 -2.22 -7.02
CA LYS A 9 11.74 -0.89 -6.90
C LYS A 9 11.70 -0.15 -8.25
N GLU A 10 12.07 -0.82 -9.34
CA GLU A 10 12.06 -0.25 -10.68
C GLU A 10 10.64 0.18 -11.08
N LEU A 11 9.64 -0.66 -10.84
CA LEU A 11 8.24 -0.32 -11.12
C LEU A 11 7.74 0.85 -10.24
N ALA A 12 8.19 0.94 -8.98
CA ALA A 12 7.86 2.08 -8.12
C ALA A 12 8.50 3.39 -8.64
N ILE A 13 9.73 3.33 -9.14
CA ILE A 13 10.42 4.49 -9.76
C ILE A 13 9.69 4.92 -11.05
N GLU A 14 9.27 3.96 -11.89
CA GLU A 14 8.49 4.26 -13.09
C GLU A 14 7.19 5.00 -12.73
N ALA A 15 6.44 4.49 -11.74
CA ALA A 15 5.21 5.12 -11.29
C ALA A 15 5.46 6.53 -10.73
N MET A 16 6.51 6.71 -9.92
CA MET A 16 6.90 7.99 -9.35
C MET A 16 7.06 9.10 -10.40
N HIS A 17 7.59 8.78 -11.59
CA HIS A 17 7.74 9.75 -12.67
C HIS A 17 6.41 10.26 -13.24
N SER A 18 5.30 9.57 -12.95
CA SER A 18 3.94 9.98 -13.33
C SER A 18 3.22 10.80 -12.24
N ALA A 19 3.88 11.05 -11.10
CA ALA A 19 3.27 11.76 -9.98
C ALA A 19 2.81 13.18 -10.36
N TYR A 20 1.60 13.53 -9.95
CA TYR A 20 1.12 14.91 -9.99
C TYR A 20 1.36 15.53 -8.60
N ALA A 21 2.52 16.16 -8.43
CA ALA A 21 2.94 16.77 -7.16
C ALA A 21 3.41 18.23 -7.29
N PRO A 22 2.65 19.13 -7.94
CA PRO A 22 3.11 20.51 -8.19
C PRO A 22 3.12 21.38 -6.93
N TYR A 23 2.42 20.99 -5.86
CA TYR A 23 2.30 21.79 -4.64
C TYR A 23 3.43 21.49 -3.67
N SER A 24 3.75 20.21 -3.43
CA SER A 24 4.86 19.84 -2.54
C SER A 24 6.22 19.76 -3.24
N GLY A 25 6.23 19.50 -4.56
CA GLY A 25 7.46 19.10 -5.26
C GLY A 25 8.02 17.75 -4.78
N TYR A 26 7.18 16.91 -4.16
CA TYR A 26 7.57 15.62 -3.58
C TYR A 26 6.88 14.45 -4.30
N PRO A 27 7.42 14.00 -5.45
CA PRO A 27 6.87 12.87 -6.17
C PRO A 27 7.18 11.56 -5.42
N VAL A 28 6.18 10.69 -5.36
CA VAL A 28 6.24 9.37 -4.71
C VAL A 28 5.64 8.34 -5.65
N GLY A 29 6.31 7.20 -5.76
CA GLY A 29 5.79 6.02 -6.43
C GLY A 29 5.72 4.83 -5.48
N ALA A 30 4.78 3.93 -5.71
CA ALA A 30 4.63 2.69 -4.97
C ALA A 30 4.35 1.56 -5.94
N ALA A 31 4.93 0.39 -5.68
CA ALA A 31 4.65 -0.84 -6.40
C ALA A 31 4.45 -1.99 -5.41
N GLY A 32 3.59 -2.93 -5.80
CA GLY A 32 3.33 -4.13 -5.03
C GLY A 32 3.16 -5.34 -5.93
N VAL A 33 3.48 -6.50 -5.38
CA VAL A 33 3.24 -7.81 -6.00
C VAL A 33 2.15 -8.52 -5.22
N THR A 34 1.18 -9.07 -5.91
CA THR A 34 0.07 -9.83 -5.34
C THR A 34 0.46 -11.28 -5.05
N THR A 35 -0.34 -11.98 -4.25
CA THR A 35 -0.13 -13.41 -3.95
C THR A 35 -0.25 -14.32 -5.18
N ASP A 36 -0.95 -13.86 -6.23
CA ASP A 36 -1.03 -14.52 -7.54
C ASP A 36 0.09 -14.11 -8.53
N GLY A 37 1.02 -13.23 -8.10
CA GLY A 37 2.22 -12.86 -8.87
C GLY A 37 2.06 -11.68 -9.82
N ARG A 38 0.89 -11.02 -9.87
CA ARG A 38 0.71 -9.78 -10.63
C ARG A 38 1.39 -8.61 -9.94
N TYR A 39 1.87 -7.66 -10.74
CA TYR A 39 2.45 -6.42 -10.26
C TYR A 39 1.47 -5.26 -10.48
N VAL A 40 1.37 -4.39 -9.49
CA VAL A 40 0.53 -3.17 -9.53
C VAL A 40 1.34 -2.00 -9.01
N SER A 41 1.06 -0.80 -9.52
CA SER A 41 1.77 0.41 -9.11
C SER A 41 0.89 1.64 -9.12
N GLY A 42 1.36 2.69 -8.45
CA GLY A 42 0.69 3.98 -8.36
C GLY A 42 1.63 5.10 -7.95
N CYS A 43 1.16 6.33 -8.11
CA CYS A 43 1.87 7.55 -7.76
C CYS A 43 0.98 8.49 -6.95
N ASN A 44 1.57 9.45 -6.25
CA ASN A 44 0.77 10.45 -5.55
C ASN A 44 0.16 11.45 -6.53
N VAL A 45 -1.08 11.86 -6.23
CA VAL A 45 -1.82 12.87 -6.97
C VAL A 45 -2.32 13.90 -5.98
N GLU A 46 -1.74 15.09 -6.05
CA GLU A 46 -2.09 16.22 -5.19
C GLU A 46 -3.33 16.96 -5.68
N ASN A 47 -3.83 17.85 -4.80
CA ASN A 47 -4.98 18.69 -5.08
C ASN A 47 -4.82 20.03 -4.35
N ALA A 48 -5.37 21.11 -4.91
CA ALA A 48 -5.38 22.43 -4.28
C ALA A 48 -6.05 22.44 -2.90
N SER A 49 -7.07 21.61 -2.70
CA SER A 49 -7.59 21.29 -1.37
C SER A 49 -6.76 20.11 -0.82
N TYR A 50 -5.72 20.42 -0.04
CA TYR A 50 -4.65 19.47 0.28
C TYR A 50 -5.14 18.15 0.91
N GLY A 51 -6.25 18.17 1.65
CA GLY A 51 -6.86 16.96 2.24
C GLY A 51 -7.40 15.96 1.22
N LEU A 52 -7.60 16.35 -0.04
CA LEU A 52 -8.03 15.49 -1.13
C LEU A 52 -6.87 14.74 -1.81
N GLY A 53 -5.63 15.09 -1.47
CA GLY A 53 -4.44 14.44 -2.01
C GLY A 53 -4.42 12.93 -1.74
N THR A 54 -4.06 12.17 -2.76
CA THR A 54 -3.92 10.71 -2.67
C THR A 54 -2.44 10.33 -2.69
N CYS A 55 -2.06 9.43 -1.79
CA CYS A 55 -0.70 8.90 -1.75
C CYS A 55 -0.50 7.84 -2.84
N ALA A 56 0.75 7.50 -3.14
CA ALA A 56 1.08 6.50 -4.16
C ALA A 56 0.48 5.12 -3.88
N GLU A 57 0.44 4.72 -2.61
CA GLU A 57 -0.12 3.46 -2.15
C GLU A 57 -1.64 3.38 -2.40
N ASN A 58 -2.36 4.52 -2.32
CA ASN A 58 -3.78 4.57 -2.69
C ASN A 58 -3.97 4.31 -4.18
N GLY A 59 -3.12 4.89 -5.03
CA GLY A 59 -3.15 4.68 -6.48
C GLY A 59 -2.86 3.21 -6.83
N MET A 60 -1.85 2.63 -6.19
CA MET A 60 -1.48 1.22 -6.34
C MET A 60 -2.63 0.28 -5.93
N VAL A 61 -3.28 0.53 -4.78
CA VAL A 61 -4.44 -0.26 -4.33
C VAL A 61 -5.64 -0.07 -5.26
N SER A 62 -5.85 1.14 -5.78
CA SER A 62 -6.88 1.37 -6.80
C SER A 62 -6.61 0.53 -8.07
N ALA A 63 -5.33 0.39 -8.47
CA ALA A 63 -4.93 -0.48 -9.57
C ALA A 63 -5.10 -1.97 -9.24
N LEU A 64 -4.80 -2.40 -8.02
CA LEU A 64 -5.09 -3.76 -7.52
C LEU A 64 -6.57 -4.10 -7.69
N VAL A 65 -7.46 -3.28 -7.15
CA VAL A 65 -8.91 -3.52 -7.21
C VAL A 65 -9.40 -3.53 -8.66
N ARG A 66 -8.97 -2.57 -9.48
CA ARG A 66 -9.35 -2.48 -10.90
C ARG A 66 -8.89 -3.69 -11.73
N SER A 67 -7.76 -4.29 -11.36
CA SER A 67 -7.17 -5.43 -12.08
C SER A 67 -7.64 -6.80 -11.60
N GLY A 68 -8.66 -6.86 -10.74
CA GLY A 68 -9.27 -8.11 -10.27
C GLY A 68 -9.20 -8.33 -8.76
N GLY A 69 -8.63 -7.39 -7.99
CA GLY A 69 -8.51 -7.51 -6.54
C GLY A 69 -7.44 -8.53 -6.11
N GLY A 70 -7.62 -9.12 -4.92
CA GLY A 70 -6.69 -10.07 -4.33
C GLY A 70 -5.84 -9.48 -3.20
N GLN A 71 -4.83 -10.23 -2.78
CA GLN A 71 -3.93 -9.88 -1.67
C GLN A 71 -2.58 -9.41 -2.16
N LEU A 72 -2.04 -8.37 -1.52
CA LEU A 72 -0.64 -7.96 -1.66
C LEU A 72 0.26 -8.88 -0.84
N ALA A 73 1.34 -9.36 -1.45
CA ALA A 73 2.39 -10.12 -0.78
C ALA A 73 3.59 -9.24 -0.38
N ALA A 74 3.92 -8.23 -1.19
CA ALA A 74 4.97 -7.27 -0.86
C ALA A 74 4.76 -5.90 -1.53
N VAL A 75 5.29 -4.85 -0.91
CA VAL A 75 5.21 -3.44 -1.36
C VAL A 75 6.55 -2.71 -1.18
N TRP A 76 6.88 -1.83 -2.11
CA TRP A 76 7.98 -0.87 -2.01
C TRP A 76 7.52 0.51 -2.47
N CYS A 77 7.75 1.54 -1.63
CA CYS A 77 7.56 2.95 -1.98
C CYS A 77 8.90 3.68 -2.18
N VAL A 78 8.97 4.59 -3.15
CA VAL A 78 10.13 5.45 -3.43
C VAL A 78 9.73 6.92 -3.52
N LYS A 79 10.66 7.82 -3.24
CA LYS A 79 10.51 9.28 -3.39
C LYS A 79 11.37 9.81 -4.55
N GLY A 80 11.23 11.08 -4.90
CA GLY A 80 11.80 11.72 -6.10
C GLY A 80 13.27 11.49 -6.47
N ASP A 81 14.11 11.04 -5.53
CA ASP A 81 15.51 10.66 -5.76
C ASP A 81 15.71 9.14 -5.99
N GLY A 82 14.63 8.37 -6.09
CA GLY A 82 14.64 6.91 -6.23
C GLY A 82 14.97 6.16 -4.93
N GLU A 83 15.18 6.86 -3.82
CA GLU A 83 15.37 6.22 -2.51
C GLU A 83 14.03 5.78 -1.90
N THR A 84 14.11 4.83 -0.97
CA THR A 84 12.93 4.30 -0.27
C THR A 84 12.21 5.40 0.53
N ALA A 85 10.90 5.50 0.32
CA ALA A 85 9.97 6.26 1.14
C ALA A 85 9.25 5.32 2.12
N VAL A 86 8.88 5.83 3.30
CA VAL A 86 8.10 5.07 4.27
C VAL A 86 6.60 5.39 4.12
N PRO A 87 5.71 4.39 4.13
CA PRO A 87 4.27 4.66 4.09
C PRO A 87 3.82 5.52 5.27
N CYS A 88 2.99 6.51 4.99
CA CYS A 88 2.38 7.34 6.02
C CYS A 88 1.33 6.53 6.82
N GLY A 89 0.91 7.01 7.99
CA GLY A 89 -0.02 6.26 8.85
C GLY A 89 -1.32 5.81 8.15
N ARG A 90 -1.90 6.68 7.30
CA ARG A 90 -3.07 6.35 6.47
C ARG A 90 -2.78 5.18 5.54
N CYS A 91 -1.65 5.21 4.85
CA CYS A 91 -1.29 4.16 3.90
C CYS A 91 -0.92 2.85 4.61
N ARG A 92 -0.35 2.90 5.81
CA ARG A 92 -0.11 1.68 6.59
C ARG A 92 -1.40 0.92 6.88
N GLN A 93 -2.46 1.63 7.27
CA GLN A 93 -3.76 1.00 7.52
C GLN A 93 -4.37 0.45 6.21
N LEU A 94 -4.25 1.19 5.11
CA LEU A 94 -4.70 0.73 3.80
C LEU A 94 -3.96 -0.56 3.36
N LEU A 95 -2.63 -0.58 3.48
CA LEU A 95 -1.81 -1.74 3.16
C LEU A 95 -2.16 -2.95 4.04
N TYR A 96 -2.43 -2.72 5.33
CA TYR A 96 -2.87 -3.76 6.26
C TYR A 96 -4.17 -4.42 5.78
N GLU A 97 -5.13 -3.65 5.28
CA GLU A 97 -6.39 -4.17 4.74
C GLU A 97 -6.16 -5.11 3.55
N PHE A 98 -5.28 -4.73 2.61
CA PHE A 98 -5.09 -5.44 1.34
C PHE A 98 -3.98 -6.50 1.35
N GLY A 99 -3.21 -6.63 2.42
CA GLY A 99 -2.15 -7.65 2.53
C GLY A 99 -2.04 -8.33 3.90
N GLY A 100 -2.80 -7.86 4.90
CA GLY A 100 -2.81 -8.47 6.23
C GLY A 100 -1.50 -8.29 7.02
N PRO A 101 -1.36 -9.00 8.15
CA PRO A 101 -0.20 -8.87 9.05
C PRO A 101 1.13 -9.33 8.42
N GLU A 102 1.09 -10.22 7.44
CA GLU A 102 2.27 -10.83 6.80
C GLU A 102 2.75 -10.08 5.56
N LEU A 103 2.01 -9.07 5.09
CA LEU A 103 2.45 -8.23 3.98
C LEU A 103 3.83 -7.64 4.28
N LEU A 104 4.78 -7.86 3.37
CA LEU A 104 6.13 -7.31 3.50
C LEU A 104 6.22 -5.91 2.89
N VAL A 105 6.71 -4.96 3.66
CA VAL A 105 6.98 -3.59 3.21
C VAL A 105 8.48 -3.33 3.28
N TYR A 106 9.07 -2.83 2.19
CA TYR A 106 10.48 -2.49 2.19
C TYR A 106 10.76 -1.19 2.97
N MET A 107 11.55 -1.29 4.04
CA MET A 107 11.91 -0.18 4.93
C MET A 107 13.37 0.25 4.72
N PRO A 108 13.70 1.55 4.77
CA PRO A 108 15.04 2.05 4.41
C PRO A 108 16.21 1.45 5.21
N LYS A 109 16.01 1.16 6.50
CA LYS A 109 17.08 0.71 7.41
C LYS A 109 17.04 -0.78 7.72
N THR A 110 15.88 -1.39 7.61
CA THR A 110 15.62 -2.75 8.08
C THR A 110 15.24 -3.69 6.95
N GLY A 111 15.22 -3.21 5.70
CA GLY A 111 14.82 -4.00 4.55
C GLY A 111 13.34 -4.40 4.61
N PRO A 112 12.95 -5.54 4.02
CA PRO A 112 11.59 -6.06 4.10
C PRO A 112 11.16 -6.33 5.54
N GLN A 113 10.01 -5.80 5.93
CA GLN A 113 9.42 -5.98 7.26
C GLN A 113 7.93 -6.32 7.14
N PRO A 114 7.39 -7.20 8.01
CA PRO A 114 5.96 -7.50 8.01
C PRO A 114 5.14 -6.30 8.49
N MET A 115 3.87 -6.26 8.14
CA MET A 115 2.97 -5.20 8.59
C MET A 115 2.83 -5.13 10.12
N THR A 116 3.04 -6.23 10.83
CA THR A 116 3.11 -6.26 12.31
C THR A 116 4.28 -5.44 12.89
N TYR A 117 5.35 -5.24 12.12
CA TYR A 117 6.45 -4.33 12.47
C TYR A 117 6.13 -2.88 12.07
N VAL A 118 5.50 -2.70 10.91
CA VAL A 118 5.26 -1.38 10.31
C VAL A 118 4.09 -0.65 10.98
N LEU A 119 3.05 -1.39 11.37
CA LEU A 119 1.85 -0.93 12.06
C LEU A 119 1.51 -1.92 13.19
N PRO A 120 2.26 -1.90 14.29
CA PRO A 120 1.96 -2.75 15.44
C PRO A 120 0.56 -2.43 15.97
N GLU A 121 -0.14 -3.47 16.42
CA GLU A 121 -1.47 -3.35 17.01
C GLU A 121 -2.49 -2.61 16.11
N ALA A 122 -2.38 -2.81 14.79
CA ALA A 122 -3.28 -2.20 13.81
C ALA A 122 -4.76 -2.41 14.17
N PHE A 123 -5.56 -1.36 13.96
CA PHE A 123 -7.01 -1.45 14.07
C PHE A 123 -7.57 -2.39 12.99
N GLY A 124 -8.61 -3.17 13.31
CA GLY A 124 -9.30 -4.02 12.35
C GLY A 124 -10.60 -4.64 12.86
N PRO A 125 -11.14 -5.65 12.15
CA PRO A 125 -12.43 -6.27 12.48
C PRO A 125 -12.54 -6.82 13.91
N ARG A 126 -11.41 -7.26 14.49
CA ARG A 126 -11.35 -7.73 15.89
C ARG A 126 -11.80 -6.67 16.89
N ASP A 127 -11.46 -5.42 16.64
CA ASP A 127 -11.75 -4.30 17.53
C ASP A 127 -13.23 -3.92 17.44
N LEU A 128 -13.82 -4.00 16.24
CA LEU A 128 -15.26 -3.82 16.02
C LEU A 128 -16.08 -4.93 16.70
N THR A 129 -15.64 -6.18 16.56
CA THR A 129 -16.31 -7.33 17.19
C THR A 129 -16.27 -7.22 18.72
N ALA A 130 -15.11 -6.84 19.28
CA ALA A 130 -14.94 -6.66 20.72
C ALA A 130 -15.82 -5.52 21.28
N TYR A 131 -16.14 -4.50 20.48
CA TYR A 131 -17.04 -3.42 20.86
C TYR A 131 -18.53 -3.85 20.88
N GLY A 132 -18.90 -4.91 20.16
CA GLY A 132 -20.25 -5.47 20.16
C GLY A 132 -21.14 -5.07 18.99
N SER A 133 -20.58 -4.74 17.81
CA SER A 133 -21.39 -4.57 16.61
C SER A 133 -21.70 -5.92 15.95
N GLU A 134 -22.88 -6.47 16.27
CA GLU A 134 -23.42 -7.69 15.61
C GLU A 134 -23.61 -7.52 14.09
N ASP A 135 -23.63 -6.28 13.58
CA ASP A 135 -23.69 -5.91 12.15
C ASP A 135 -22.33 -5.56 11.52
N SER A 136 -21.20 -6.01 12.10
CA SER A 136 -19.90 -5.76 11.49
C SER A 136 -19.77 -6.45 10.13
N VAL A 137 -19.51 -5.65 9.09
CA VAL A 137 -19.23 -6.13 7.74
C VAL A 137 -18.11 -7.16 7.80
N ASP A 138 -18.37 -8.36 7.28
CA ASP A 138 -17.36 -9.41 7.14
C ASP A 138 -16.32 -8.97 6.10
N MET A 139 -15.28 -8.27 6.56
CA MET A 139 -14.25 -7.68 5.70
C MET A 139 -13.45 -8.74 4.92
N ALA A 140 -13.37 -9.97 5.44
CA ALA A 140 -12.76 -11.08 4.71
C ALA A 140 -13.54 -11.38 3.41
N LYS A 141 -14.86 -11.19 3.40
CA LYS A 141 -15.72 -11.37 2.22
C LYS A 141 -15.77 -10.16 1.28
N THR A 142 -15.41 -8.95 1.73
CA THR A 142 -15.44 -7.75 0.88
C THR A 142 -14.12 -7.49 0.15
N VAL A 143 -12.98 -7.87 0.75
CA VAL A 143 -11.65 -7.65 0.16
C VAL A 143 -11.18 -8.87 -0.66
N PHE A 144 -11.47 -10.08 -0.18
CA PHE A 144 -11.13 -11.33 -0.88
C PHE A 144 -12.41 -11.89 -1.49
N LYS A 145 -12.72 -11.46 -2.72
CA LYS A 145 -13.72 -12.16 -3.52
C LYS A 145 -13.11 -13.50 -3.93
N ASP A 146 -13.69 -14.59 -3.45
CA ASP A 146 -13.54 -15.91 -4.05
C ASP A 146 -13.98 -15.91 -5.53
#